data_AF-A0A2M7K2Q9-F1
#
_entry.id   AF-A0A2M7K2Q9-F1
#
_cell.length_a   1.000
_cell.length_b   1.000
_cell.length_c   1.000
_cell.angle_alpha   90.00
_cell.angle_beta   90.00
_cell.angle_gamma   90.00
#
_symmetry.space_group_name_H-M   'P 1'
#
loop_
_entity.id
_entity.type
_entity.pdbx_description
1 polymer ?
#
loop_
_entity_poly.entity_id
_entity_poly.type
_entity_poly.pdbx_seq_one_letter_code
_entity_poly.pdbx_strand_id
1 'polypeptide(L)'
;TKRLSQEFEVSKADKIDLLNRSVEYFKTNDTFDKSEFENEIFQSNDVITSFRSFDDNYRENNEIEMPNTFDISQQAVKKQTKFFKSVLKLDKNFHIYIHGDRQFIEKGFDDASGMNYYKVFFKEEK
;
A
#
# COMPACT_ATOMS: atom_id res chain seq x y z
N THR A 1 -12.44 9.75 15.36
CA THR A 1 -11.94 9.36 14.02
C THR A 1 -10.75 10.20 13.52
N LYS A 2 -9.75 10.52 14.36
CA LYS A 2 -8.68 11.48 14.02
C LYS A 2 -7.26 11.03 14.37
N ARG A 3 -7.00 9.72 14.55
CA ARG A 3 -5.68 9.26 15.05
C ARG A 3 -4.82 8.50 14.03
N LEU A 4 -5.40 7.92 12.97
CA LEU A 4 -4.59 7.26 11.93
C LEU A 4 -3.92 8.21 10.93
N SER A 5 -4.31 9.49 10.92
CA SER A 5 -3.84 10.47 9.94
C SER A 5 -2.69 11.35 10.44
N GLN A 6 -2.31 11.28 11.71
CA GLN A 6 -1.28 12.17 12.29
C GLN A 6 0.03 11.47 12.65
N GLU A 7 0.08 10.14 12.81
CA GLU A 7 1.34 9.47 13.21
C GLU A 7 2.13 8.86 12.05
N PHE A 8 1.52 8.68 10.87
CA PHE A 8 2.23 8.30 9.66
C PHE A 8 1.60 9.04 8.48
N GLU A 9 2.23 10.11 7.99
CA GLU A 9 1.84 10.73 6.73
C GLU A 9 2.26 9.82 5.57
N VAL A 10 1.59 8.67 5.44
CA VAL A 10 1.84 7.68 4.40
C VAL A 10 1.55 8.34 3.06
N SER A 11 2.62 8.59 2.28
CA SER A 11 2.49 9.26 0.99
C SER A 11 1.57 8.45 0.05
N LYS A 12 0.99 9.09 -0.96
CA LYS A 12 0.19 8.34 -1.96
C LYS A 12 1.02 7.24 -2.62
N ALA A 13 2.33 7.46 -2.80
CA ALA A 13 3.24 6.45 -3.34
C ALA A 13 3.42 5.26 -2.38
N ASP A 14 3.56 5.51 -1.08
CA ASP A 14 3.63 4.44 -0.06
C ASP A 14 2.36 3.59 -0.03
N LYS A 15 1.19 4.23 -0.15
CA LYS A 15 -0.09 3.50 -0.23
C LYS A 15 -0.16 2.62 -1.47
N ILE A 16 0.30 3.12 -2.60
CA ILE A 16 0.33 2.35 -3.86
C ILE A 16 1.29 1.17 -3.75
N ASP A 17 2.47 1.37 -3.16
CA ASP A 17 3.45 0.32 -2.92
C ASP A 17 2.91 -0.80 -2.02
N LEU A 18 2.36 -0.43 -0.87
CA LEU A 18 1.72 -1.39 0.06
C LEU A 18 0.62 -2.18 -0.64
N LEU A 19 -0.24 -1.52 -1.42
CA LEU A 19 -1.28 -2.21 -2.19
C LEU A 19 -0.71 -3.16 -3.23
N ASN A 20 0.33 -2.76 -3.95
CA ASN A 20 0.99 -3.60 -4.94
C ASN A 20 1.62 -4.84 -4.30
N ARG A 21 2.32 -4.68 -3.17
CA ARG A 21 2.91 -5.78 -2.40
C ARG A 21 1.84 -6.73 -1.87
N SER A 22 0.76 -6.21 -1.30
CA SER A 22 -0.36 -7.04 -0.84
C SER A 22 -0.98 -7.84 -1.99
N VAL A 23 -1.18 -7.20 -3.15
CA VAL A 23 -1.68 -7.88 -4.34
C VAL A 23 -0.74 -9.00 -4.78
N GLU A 24 0.57 -8.78 -4.72
CA GLU A 24 1.55 -9.80 -5.09
C GLU A 24 1.50 -10.99 -4.13
N TYR A 25 1.48 -10.74 -2.81
CA TYR A 25 1.29 -11.78 -1.80
C TYR A 25 0.08 -12.68 -2.11
N PHE A 26 -1.07 -12.07 -2.42
CA PHE A 26 -2.29 -12.83 -2.74
C PHE A 26 -2.23 -13.59 -4.07
N LYS A 27 -1.35 -13.22 -5.00
CA LYS A 27 -1.16 -13.96 -6.26
C LYS A 27 -0.20 -15.13 -6.11
N THR A 28 0.80 -15.00 -5.24
CA THR A 28 1.88 -15.98 -5.08
C THR A 28 1.60 -17.02 -4.01
N ASN A 29 0.65 -16.76 -3.11
CA ASN A 29 0.27 -17.66 -2.03
C ASN A 29 -1.11 -18.31 -2.26
N ASP A 30 -1.24 -19.56 -1.85
CA ASP A 30 -2.51 -20.33 -1.90
C ASP A 30 -3.33 -20.17 -0.61
N THR A 31 -2.66 -19.86 0.50
CA THR A 31 -3.26 -19.62 1.81
C THR A 31 -2.80 -18.28 2.34
N PHE A 32 -3.71 -17.53 2.95
CA PHE A 32 -3.38 -16.34 3.71
C PHE A 32 -3.06 -16.74 5.14
N ASP A 33 -1.95 -16.23 5.68
CA ASP A 33 -1.69 -16.20 7.12
C ASP A 33 -1.40 -14.76 7.55
N LYS A 34 -2.13 -14.26 8.57
CA LYS A 34 -2.03 -12.87 9.02
C LYS A 34 -0.61 -12.50 9.46
N SER A 35 0.08 -13.38 10.18
CA SER A 35 1.43 -13.07 10.69
C SER A 35 2.46 -13.05 9.57
N GLU A 36 2.38 -14.02 8.65
CA GLU A 36 3.24 -14.05 7.47
C GLU A 36 3.03 -12.80 6.59
N PHE A 37 1.77 -12.50 6.28
CA PHE A 37 1.39 -11.33 5.50
C PHE A 37 1.94 -10.03 6.09
N GLU A 38 1.77 -9.82 7.39
CA GLU A 38 2.28 -8.62 8.06
C GLU A 38 3.80 -8.50 7.95
N ASN A 39 4.53 -9.61 8.12
CA ASN A 39 5.99 -9.61 8.01
C ASN A 39 6.49 -9.39 6.57
N GLU A 40 5.77 -9.90 5.57
CA GLU A 40 6.17 -9.74 4.17
C GLU A 40 5.83 -8.36 3.61
N ILE A 41 4.74 -7.74 4.08
CA ILE A 41 4.23 -6.47 3.56
C ILE A 41 4.77 -5.25 4.31
N PHE A 42 5.11 -5.36 5.58
CA PHE A 42 5.62 -4.22 6.35
C PHE A 42 7.14 -4.30 6.55
N GLN A 43 7.83 -3.18 6.37
CA GLN A 43 9.30 -3.13 6.42
C GLN A 43 9.86 -2.94 7.85
N SER A 44 9.02 -2.57 8.83
CA SER A 44 9.45 -2.34 10.21
C SER A 44 8.45 -2.90 11.22
N ASN A 45 8.97 -3.37 12.35
CA ASN A 45 8.18 -3.91 13.46
C ASN A 45 7.25 -2.86 14.10
N ASP A 46 7.66 -1.58 14.07
CA ASP A 46 6.83 -0.49 14.59
C ASP A 46 5.57 -0.32 13.73
N VAL A 47 5.72 -0.39 12.40
CA VAL A 47 4.60 -0.30 11.47
C VAL A 47 3.66 -1.50 11.62
N ILE A 48 4.20 -2.71 11.81
CA ILE A 48 3.39 -3.91 12.09
C ILE A 48 2.56 -3.72 13.36
N THR A 49 3.18 -3.20 14.43
CA THR A 49 2.50 -2.99 15.72
C THR A 49 1.37 -1.96 15.60
N SER A 50 1.62 -0.85 14.90
CA SER A 50 0.60 0.15 14.60
C SER A 50 -0.52 -0.42 13.73
N PHE A 51 -0.20 -1.25 12.73
CA PHE A 51 -1.18 -1.89 11.87
C PHE A 51 -2.08 -2.86 12.64
N ARG A 52 -1.51 -3.73 13.49
CA ARG A 52 -2.29 -4.65 14.34
C ARG A 52 -3.28 -3.90 15.23
N SER A 53 -2.79 -2.86 15.90
CA SER A 53 -3.65 -2.02 16.74
C SER A 53 -4.79 -1.39 15.94
N PHE A 54 -4.53 -0.94 14.70
CA PHE A 54 -5.56 -0.43 13.81
C PHE A 54 -6.56 -1.49 13.37
N ASP A 55 -6.09 -2.66 12.93
CA ASP A 55 -6.91 -3.78 12.48
C ASP A 55 -7.84 -4.26 13.60
N ASP A 56 -7.33 -4.43 14.80
CA ASP A 56 -8.11 -4.87 15.97
C ASP A 56 -9.22 -3.86 16.30
N ASN A 57 -8.88 -2.56 16.38
CA ASN A 57 -9.87 -1.49 16.59
C ASN A 57 -10.90 -1.43 15.46
N TYR A 58 -10.48 -1.61 14.20
CA TYR A 58 -11.38 -1.57 13.06
C TYR A 58 -12.36 -2.74 13.08
N ARG A 59 -11.88 -3.95 13.38
CA ARG A 59 -12.71 -5.15 13.49
C ARG A 59 -13.72 -5.05 14.62
N GLU A 60 -13.28 -4.62 15.80
CA GLU A 60 -14.17 -4.44 16.95
C GLU A 60 -15.28 -3.43 16.66
N ASN A 61 -14.93 -2.25 16.11
CA ASN A 61 -15.90 -1.20 15.82
C ASN A 61 -16.88 -1.52 14.68
N ASN A 62 -16.54 -2.49 13.82
CA ASN A 62 -17.37 -2.89 12.68
C ASN A 62 -17.94 -4.31 12.83
N GLU A 63 -17.78 -4.93 14.00
CA GLU A 63 -18.24 -6.30 14.28
C GLU A 63 -17.76 -7.32 13.24
N ILE A 64 -16.52 -7.17 12.78
CA ILE A 64 -15.93 -8.03 11.75
C ILE A 64 -15.15 -9.16 12.42
N GLU A 65 -15.67 -10.39 12.29
CA GLU A 65 -14.93 -11.60 12.60
C GLU A 65 -14.27 -12.16 11.34
N MET A 66 -12.93 -12.15 11.31
CA MET A 66 -12.16 -12.72 10.19
C MET A 66 -11.08 -13.66 10.75
N PRO A 67 -10.98 -14.90 10.24
CA PRO A 67 -9.97 -15.83 10.69
C PRO A 67 -8.56 -15.30 10.35
N ASN A 68 -7.59 -15.67 11.18
CA ASN A 68 -6.19 -15.31 10.93
C ASN A 68 -5.59 -16.05 9.73
N THR A 69 -6.22 -17.15 9.31
CA THR A 69 -5.77 -17.97 8.19
C THR A 69 -6.96 -18.40 7.33
N PHE A 70 -6.83 -18.36 6.00
CA PHE A 70 -7.86 -18.82 5.06
C PHE A 70 -7.29 -19.14 3.68
N ASP A 71 -8.02 -19.94 2.88
CA ASP A 71 -7.64 -20.25 1.51
C ASP A 71 -7.87 -19.05 0.57
N ILE A 72 -6.88 -18.76 -0.27
CA ILE A 72 -6.94 -17.65 -1.22
C ILE A 72 -7.61 -18.10 -2.52
N SER A 73 -8.71 -17.44 -2.87
CA SER A 73 -9.32 -17.62 -4.19
C SER A 73 -8.59 -16.80 -5.25
N GLN A 74 -7.76 -17.46 -6.07
CA GLN A 74 -7.06 -16.80 -7.19
C GLN A 74 -8.01 -16.10 -8.18
N GLN A 75 -9.23 -16.61 -8.34
CA GLN A 75 -10.25 -15.94 -9.15
C GLN A 75 -10.72 -14.63 -8.51
N ALA A 76 -10.93 -14.61 -7.19
CA ALA A 76 -11.29 -13.40 -6.45
C ALA A 76 -10.15 -12.37 -6.49
N VAL A 77 -8.90 -12.81 -6.29
CA VAL A 77 -7.70 -11.96 -6.40
C VAL A 77 -7.63 -11.33 -7.79
N LYS A 78 -7.74 -12.13 -8.86
CA LYS A 78 -7.74 -11.63 -10.25
C LYS A 78 -8.90 -10.65 -10.55
N LYS A 79 -10.05 -10.82 -9.89
CA LYS A 79 -11.18 -9.90 -10.03
C LYS A 79 -10.92 -8.59 -9.30
N GLN A 80 -10.45 -8.66 -8.06
CA GLN A 80 -10.26 -7.50 -7.19
C GLN A 80 -9.07 -6.64 -7.63
N THR A 81 -7.99 -7.26 -8.10
CA THR A 81 -6.79 -6.58 -8.61
C THR A 81 -7.05 -5.62 -9.76
N LYS A 82 -8.08 -5.86 -10.57
CA LYS A 82 -8.47 -4.95 -11.67
C LYS A 82 -8.92 -3.57 -11.18
N PHE A 83 -9.41 -3.48 -9.93
CA PHE A 83 -9.87 -2.21 -9.35
C PHE A 83 -8.75 -1.44 -8.67
N PHE A 84 -7.64 -2.10 -8.29
CA PHE A 84 -6.46 -1.44 -7.78
C PHE A 84 -5.70 -0.79 -8.94
N LYS A 85 -5.94 0.50 -9.15
CA LYS A 85 -5.17 1.29 -10.09
C LYS A 85 -3.96 1.87 -9.37
N SER A 86 -2.76 1.39 -9.70
CA SER A 86 -1.49 1.94 -9.23
C SER A 86 -1.16 3.27 -9.94
N VAL A 87 -2.18 4.12 -10.13
CA VAL A 87 -2.09 5.38 -10.85
C VAL A 87 -2.04 6.53 -9.86
N LEU A 88 -0.90 7.21 -9.83
CA LEU A 88 -0.76 8.48 -9.13
C LEU A 88 -1.32 9.58 -10.04
N LYS A 89 -2.50 10.09 -9.69
CA LYS A 89 -3.11 11.25 -10.35
C LYS A 89 -2.59 12.53 -9.71
N LEU A 90 -1.91 13.35 -10.50
CA LEU A 90 -1.51 14.71 -10.14
C LEU A 90 -2.59 15.70 -10.61
N ASP A 91 -2.23 16.97 -10.78
CA ASP A 91 -3.13 18.11 -11.03
C ASP A 91 -3.74 18.10 -12.45
N LYS A 92 -4.28 16.95 -12.88
CA LYS A 92 -4.79 16.62 -14.22
C LYS A 92 -3.76 16.63 -15.34
N ASN A 93 -2.56 17.15 -15.10
CA ASN A 93 -1.48 17.21 -16.09
C ASN A 93 -0.78 15.86 -16.29
N PHE A 94 -0.73 15.03 -15.25
CA PHE A 94 0.04 13.79 -15.28
C PHE A 94 -0.68 12.66 -14.54
N HIS A 95 -0.63 11.47 -15.15
CA HIS A 95 -0.92 10.20 -14.52
C HIS A 95 0.36 9.38 -14.54
N ILE A 96 0.91 9.04 -13.37
CA ILE A 96 2.08 8.15 -13.26
C ILE A 96 1.57 6.75 -12.91
N TYR A 97 1.82 5.78 -13.80
CA TYR A 97 1.53 4.38 -13.54
C TYR A 97 2.73 3.76 -12.83
N ILE A 98 2.54 3.38 -11.57
CA ILE A 98 3.58 2.81 -10.72
C ILE A 98 3.43 1.29 -10.73
N HIS A 99 4.30 0.62 -11.49
CA HIS A 99 4.29 -0.83 -11.66
C HIS A 99 5.18 -1.58 -10.65
N GLY A 100 5.16 -1.16 -9.38
CA GLY A 100 5.92 -1.81 -8.31
C GLY A 100 6.73 -0.84 -7.45
N ASP A 101 7.93 -1.26 -7.10
CA ASP A 101 8.75 -0.79 -5.98
C ASP A 101 8.96 0.73 -5.93
N ARG A 102 8.54 1.31 -4.80
CA ARG A 102 8.64 2.75 -4.50
C ARG A 102 10.07 3.26 -4.33
N GLN A 103 11.07 2.38 -4.21
CA GLN A 103 12.45 2.81 -3.91
C GLN A 103 13.01 3.85 -4.88
N PHE A 104 12.44 3.95 -6.10
CA PHE A 104 12.83 4.90 -7.13
C PHE A 104 11.90 6.11 -7.24
N ILE A 105 11.01 6.36 -6.27
CA ILE A 105 10.09 7.49 -6.26
C ILE A 105 10.26 8.30 -4.97
N GLU A 106 10.66 9.56 -5.12
CA GLU A 106 10.80 10.51 -4.01
C GLU A 106 9.79 11.65 -4.15
N LYS A 107 9.03 11.93 -3.10
CA LYS A 107 8.15 13.11 -3.03
C LYS A 107 8.88 14.23 -2.29
N GLY A 108 8.80 15.45 -2.80
CA GLY A 108 9.27 16.63 -2.10
C GLY A 108 8.41 17.87 -2.34
N PHE A 109 8.83 18.97 -1.76
CA PHE A 109 8.27 20.30 -1.96
C PHE A 109 9.38 21.24 -2.41
N ASP A 110 9.10 22.04 -3.42
CA ASP A 110 10.03 23.05 -3.91
C ASP A 110 9.58 24.43 -3.42
N ASP A 111 10.34 25.03 -2.50
CA ASP A 111 10.00 26.32 -1.89
C ASP A 111 10.04 27.48 -2.90
N ALA A 112 10.84 27.37 -3.97
CA ALA A 112 10.96 28.42 -4.98
C ALA A 112 9.72 28.54 -5.86
N SER A 113 9.17 27.41 -6.31
CA SER A 113 7.91 27.37 -7.09
C SER A 113 6.65 27.26 -6.23
N GLY A 114 6.78 26.90 -4.95
CA GLY A 114 5.66 26.60 -4.06
C GLY A 114 4.89 25.34 -4.45
N MET A 115 5.52 24.40 -5.18
CA MET A 115 4.87 23.22 -5.73
C MET A 115 5.39 21.92 -5.10
N ASN A 116 4.51 20.91 -5.03
CA ASN A 116 4.93 19.54 -4.72
C ASN A 116 5.51 18.89 -5.97
N TYR A 117 6.54 18.05 -5.81
CA TYR A 117 7.11 17.27 -6.90
C TYR A 117 7.22 15.79 -6.55
N TYR A 118 7.33 14.98 -7.60
CA TYR A 118 7.82 13.61 -7.52
C TYR A 118 9.05 13.49 -8.42
N LYS A 119 10.16 12.97 -7.87
CA LYS A 119 11.32 12.52 -8.65
C LYS A 119 11.17 11.03 -8.91
N VAL A 120 11.36 10.61 -10.16
CA VAL A 120 11.38 9.20 -10.55
C VAL A 120 12.79 8.89 -11.05
N PHE A 121 13.43 7.91 -10.43
CA PHE A 121 14.78 7.45 -10.80
C PHE A 121 14.66 6.22 -11.70
N PHE A 122 15.53 6.10 -12.69
CA PHE A 122 15.62 4.92 -13.56
C PHE A 122 17.09 4.60 -13.86
N LYS A 123 17.39 3.33 -14.15
CA LYS A 123 18.75 2.86 -14.50
C LYS A 123 18.92 2.61 -15.99
N GLU A 124 17.91 2.02 -16.62
CA GLU A 124 17.92 1.67 -18.04
C GLU A 124 16.60 2.13 -18.67
N GLU A 125 16.69 2.77 -19.84
CA GLU A 125 15.55 3.15 -20.68
C GLU A 125 15.33 2.07 -21.75
N LYS A 126 14.07 1.71 -22.00
CA LYS A 126 13.68 0.69 -22.99
C LYS A 126 12.60 1.23 -23.92
#